data_AF-A0A849VVQ6-F1
#
_entry.id   AF-A0A849VVQ6-F1
#
_cell.length_a   1.000
_cell.length_b   1.000
_cell.length_c   1.000
_cell.angle_alpha   90.00
_cell.angle_beta   90.00
_cell.angle_gamma   90.00
#
_symmetry.space_group_name_H-M   'P 1'
#
loop_
_entity.id
_entity.type
_entity.pdbx_description
1 polymer ?
#
loop_
_entity_poly.entity_id
_entity_poly.type
_entity_poly.pdbx_seq_one_letter_code
_entity_poly.pdbx_strand_id
1 'polypeptide(L)'
;MIRPVTALLSLVFTIGLHSPPAFAEDDSTSQLATINKIIRGEGKPGETATAKNGEVVYTVLEGGVVEIRNLRYNTLQRFNTIKQGDNNRSK
;
A
#
# COMPACT_ATOMS: atom_id res chain seq x y z
N MET A 1 -41.98 20.00 -55.18
CA MET A 1 -40.54 20.00 -54.79
C MET A 1 -40.45 19.90 -53.29
N ILE A 2 -40.01 18.75 -52.75
CA ILE A 2 -39.87 18.47 -51.32
C ILE A 2 -38.46 17.91 -51.13
N ARG A 3 -37.64 18.55 -50.29
CA ARG A 3 -36.24 18.18 -50.05
C ARG A 3 -36.16 17.21 -48.86
N PRO A 4 -35.48 16.06 -48.96
CA PRO A 4 -35.21 15.22 -47.79
C PRO A 4 -34.04 15.80 -47.00
N VAL A 5 -34.27 16.04 -45.70
CA VAL A 5 -33.24 16.48 -44.74
C VAL A 5 -32.51 15.24 -44.25
N THR A 6 -31.26 15.07 -44.65
CA THR A 6 -30.38 13.98 -44.22
C THR A 6 -29.85 14.29 -42.82
N ALA A 7 -30.29 13.57 -41.79
CA ALA A 7 -29.75 13.66 -40.44
C ALA A 7 -28.48 12.80 -40.34
N LEU A 8 -27.35 13.43 -40.03
CA LEU A 8 -26.08 12.76 -39.71
C LEU A 8 -26.16 12.15 -38.31
N LEU A 9 -26.11 10.82 -38.23
CA LEU A 9 -26.11 10.06 -36.99
C LEU A 9 -24.67 10.03 -36.43
N SER A 10 -24.47 10.65 -35.26
CA SER A 10 -23.18 10.71 -34.57
C SER A 10 -22.76 9.32 -34.06
N LEU A 11 -21.62 8.83 -34.54
CA LEU A 11 -20.98 7.58 -34.08
C LEU A 11 -20.36 7.82 -32.69
N VAL A 12 -20.97 7.28 -31.63
CA VAL A 12 -20.40 7.30 -30.28
C VAL A 12 -19.58 6.02 -30.06
N PHE A 13 -18.26 6.16 -30.04
CA PHE A 13 -17.32 5.09 -29.72
C PHE A 13 -17.02 5.11 -28.22
N THR A 14 -17.73 4.32 -27.42
CA THR A 14 -17.39 4.11 -25.99
C THR A 14 -16.51 2.88 -25.86
N ILE A 15 -15.18 3.08 -25.85
CA ILE A 15 -14.23 2.04 -25.44
C ILE A 15 -14.01 2.19 -23.93
N GLY A 16 -14.88 1.60 -23.14
CA GLY A 16 -14.71 1.52 -21.68
C GLY A 16 -13.96 0.24 -21.29
N LEU A 17 -12.66 0.13 -21.63
CA LEU A 17 -11.81 -0.91 -21.05
C LEU A 17 -11.47 -0.50 -19.60
N HIS A 18 -12.35 -0.80 -18.66
CA HIS A 18 -11.99 -0.81 -17.24
C HIS A 18 -11.23 -2.12 -16.96
N SER A 19 -9.91 -2.09 -17.15
CA SER A 19 -9.05 -3.14 -16.60
C SER A 19 -9.11 -3.04 -15.06
N PRO A 20 -9.51 -4.10 -14.34
CA PRO A 20 -9.35 -4.11 -12.89
C PRO A 20 -7.85 -4.00 -12.54
N PRO A 21 -7.47 -3.32 -11.44
CA PRO A 21 -6.11 -3.40 -10.95
C PRO A 21 -5.82 -4.88 -10.65
N ALA A 22 -4.95 -5.49 -11.45
CA ALA A 22 -4.40 -6.79 -11.14
C ALA A 22 -3.52 -6.60 -9.91
N PHE A 23 -4.00 -7.02 -8.75
CA PHE A 23 -3.17 -7.18 -7.56
C PHE A 23 -2.13 -8.25 -7.91
N ALA A 24 -0.90 -7.82 -8.15
CA ALA A 24 0.21 -8.75 -8.29
C ALA A 24 0.27 -9.60 -7.02
N GLU A 25 0.30 -10.93 -7.17
CA GLU A 25 0.63 -11.84 -6.07
C GLU A 25 2.06 -11.57 -5.66
N ASP A 26 2.21 -10.60 -4.79
CA ASP A 26 3.47 -10.02 -4.39
C ASP A 26 4.26 -11.06 -3.57
N ASP A 27 5.50 -11.28 -4.00
CA ASP A 27 6.34 -12.40 -3.65
C ASP A 27 6.47 -12.51 -2.13
N SER A 28 5.81 -13.51 -1.53
CA SER A 28 5.64 -13.63 -0.08
C SER A 28 6.98 -13.66 0.67
N THR A 29 8.04 -14.12 0.01
CA THR A 29 9.40 -14.13 0.54
C THR A 29 9.98 -12.72 0.65
N SER A 30 9.74 -11.88 -0.35
CA SER A 30 10.17 -10.48 -0.40
C SER A 30 9.46 -9.64 0.66
N GLN A 31 8.14 -9.85 0.84
CA GLN A 31 7.37 -9.19 1.90
C GLN A 31 7.89 -9.56 3.29
N LEU A 32 8.18 -10.85 3.53
CA LEU A 32 8.69 -11.30 4.83
C LEU A 32 10.07 -10.71 5.15
N ALA A 33 10.96 -10.62 4.14
CA ALA A 33 12.26 -9.96 4.30
C ALA A 33 12.09 -8.47 4.65
N THR A 34 11.15 -7.79 3.99
CA THR A 34 10.86 -6.37 4.22
C THR A 34 10.27 -6.13 5.61
N ILE A 35 9.35 -6.99 6.07
CA ILE A 35 8.81 -6.93 7.44
C ILE A 35 9.94 -7.06 8.46
N ASN A 36 10.82 -8.05 8.28
CA ASN A 36 11.95 -8.27 9.18
C ASN A 36 12.89 -7.06 9.25
N LYS A 37 13.12 -6.40 8.11
CA LYS A 37 13.88 -5.16 8.03
C LYS A 37 13.19 -4.02 8.79
N ILE A 38 11.88 -3.85 8.61
CA ILE A 38 11.09 -2.82 9.31
C ILE A 38 11.13 -3.01 10.83
N ILE A 39 10.85 -4.22 11.33
CA ILE A 39 10.81 -4.49 12.78
C ILE A 39 12.18 -4.36 13.44
N ARG A 40 13.27 -4.53 12.69
CA ARG A 40 14.65 -4.31 13.15
C ARG A 40 15.07 -2.84 13.13
N GLY A 41 14.23 -1.95 12.62
CA GLY A 41 14.56 -0.53 12.47
C GLY A 41 15.47 -0.21 11.29
N GLU A 42 15.63 -1.14 10.35
CA GLU A 42 16.38 -0.94 9.11
C GLU A 42 15.50 -0.38 7.97
N GLY A 43 14.18 -0.31 8.19
CA GLY A 43 13.22 0.22 7.23
C GLY A 43 13.35 1.72 7.02
N LYS A 44 13.08 2.18 5.81
CA LYS A 44 13.06 3.61 5.43
C LYS A 44 11.69 4.22 5.70
N PRO A 45 11.59 5.52 6.05
CA PRO A 45 10.31 6.21 6.10
C PRO A 45 9.52 6.05 4.79
N GLY A 46 8.23 5.73 4.89
CA GLY A 46 7.36 5.41 3.77
C GLY A 46 7.43 3.96 3.30
N GLU A 47 8.34 3.13 3.83
CA GLU A 47 8.42 1.70 3.51
C GLU A 47 7.22 0.97 4.13
N THR A 48 6.54 0.16 3.31
CA THR A 48 5.36 -0.60 3.69
C THR A 48 5.53 -2.07 3.33
N ALA A 49 5.04 -2.97 4.19
CA ALA A 49 4.96 -4.39 3.90
C ALA A 49 3.67 -4.98 4.46
N THR A 50 3.18 -6.04 3.83
CA THR A 50 1.94 -6.72 4.23
C THR A 50 2.22 -8.15 4.68
N ALA A 51 1.40 -8.65 5.59
CA ALA A 51 1.44 -10.02 6.07
C ALA A 51 0.02 -10.59 6.15
N LYS A 52 -0.08 -11.91 6.32
CA LYS A 52 -1.36 -12.61 6.49
C LYS A 52 -2.34 -12.27 5.35
N ASN A 53 -1.86 -12.35 4.11
CA ASN A 53 -2.64 -12.05 2.90
C ASN A 53 -3.18 -10.61 2.85
N GLY A 54 -2.42 -9.64 3.37
CA GLY A 54 -2.82 -8.23 3.39
C GLY A 54 -3.63 -7.80 4.61
N GLU A 55 -3.97 -8.71 5.53
CA GLU A 55 -4.70 -8.36 6.75
C GLU A 55 -3.88 -7.49 7.71
N VAL A 56 -2.55 -7.65 7.72
CA VAL A 56 -1.66 -6.88 8.59
C VAL A 56 -0.72 -6.05 7.73
N VAL A 57 -0.69 -4.74 7.96
CA VAL A 57 0.16 -3.78 7.25
C VAL A 57 1.18 -3.22 8.23
N TYR A 58 2.44 -3.26 7.85
CA TYR A 58 3.57 -2.65 8.54
C TYR A 58 3.98 -1.42 7.74
N THR A 59 4.06 -0.26 8.39
CA THR A 59 4.43 1.01 7.75
C THR A 59 5.46 1.71 8.61
N VAL A 60 6.56 2.16 8.01
CA VAL A 60 7.50 3.06 8.67
C VAL A 60 7.02 4.49 8.44
N LEU A 61 6.62 5.17 9.51
CA LEU A 61 6.21 6.56 9.47
C LEU A 61 7.43 7.49 9.48
N GLU A 62 7.18 8.76 9.14
CA GLU A 62 8.13 9.84 9.33
C GLU A 62 8.64 9.86 10.79
N GLY A 63 9.96 10.01 10.95
CA GLY A 63 10.63 9.91 12.26
C GLY A 63 11.05 8.49 12.68
N GLY A 64 10.82 7.46 11.85
CA GLY A 64 11.29 6.09 12.10
C GLY A 64 10.41 5.28 13.06
N VAL A 65 9.19 5.74 13.31
CA VAL A 65 8.16 5.03 14.08
C VAL A 65 7.57 3.94 13.19
N VAL A 66 7.41 2.73 13.71
CA VAL A 66 6.75 1.65 12.99
C VAL A 66 5.29 1.58 13.43
N GLU A 67 4.39 1.63 12.45
CA GLU A 67 2.97 1.39 12.62
C GLU A 67 2.62 0.00 12.11
N ILE A 68 1.93 -0.79 12.94
CA ILE A 68 1.33 -2.07 12.57
C ILE A 68 -0.19 -1.89 12.62
N ARG A 69 -0.85 -2.13 11.49
CA ARG A 69 -2.30 -2.06 11.38
C ARG A 69 -2.86 -3.43 11.03
N ASN A 70 -3.78 -3.95 11.84
CA ASN A 70 -4.57 -5.12 11.50
C ASN A 70 -5.92 -4.67 10.94
N LEU A 71 -6.10 -4.81 9.63
CA LEU A 71 -7.29 -4.39 8.91
C LEU A 71 -8.52 -5.24 9.24
N ARG A 72 -8.32 -6.53 9.57
CA ARG A 72 -9.40 -7.46 9.91
C ARG A 72 -10.09 -7.10 11.22
N TYR A 73 -9.31 -6.73 12.23
CA TYR A 73 -9.82 -6.39 13.57
C TYR A 73 -9.82 -4.88 13.84
N ASN A 74 -9.41 -4.07 12.86
CA ASN A 74 -9.26 -2.62 12.95
C ASN A 74 -8.46 -2.15 14.18
N THR A 75 -7.34 -2.85 14.46
CA THR A 75 -6.41 -2.48 15.53
C THR A 75 -5.15 -1.84 14.96
N LEU A 76 -4.53 -0.98 15.77
CA LEU A 76 -3.34 -0.24 15.40
C LEU A 76 -2.36 -0.22 16.59
N GLN A 77 -1.10 -0.51 16.30
CA GLN A 77 -0.01 -0.44 17.25
C GLN A 77 1.11 0.41 16.66
N ARG A 78 1.69 1.29 17.47
CA ARG A 78 2.87 2.07 17.10
C ARG A 78 3.98 1.80 18.11
N PHE A 79 5.19 1.63 17.61
CA PHE A 79 6.38 1.56 18.44
C PHE A 79 7.53 2.29 17.79
N ASN A 80 8.36 2.88 18.64
CA ASN A 80 9.65 3.40 18.20
C ASN A 80 10.59 2.23 18.02
N THR A 81 11.35 2.24 16.93
CA THR A 81 12.45 1.29 16.77
C THR A 81 13.54 1.66 17.76
N ILE A 82 14.02 0.68 18.52
CA ILE A 82 15.10 0.89 19.49
C ILE A 82 16.35 1.21 18.68
N LYS A 83 16.82 2.46 18.74
CA LYS A 83 18.05 2.84 18.05
C LYS A 83 19.24 2.23 18.79
N GLN A 84 20.27 1.85 18.05
CA GLN A 84 21.58 1.46 18.59
C GLN A 84 22.21 2.69 19.28
N GLY A 85 21.77 2.97 20.51
CA GLY A 85 22.06 4.21 21.25
C GLY A 85 21.06 4.52 22.36
N ASP A 86 19.84 3.97 22.30
CA ASP A 86 18.83 4.16 23.35
C ASP A 86 19.22 3.50 24.69
N ASN A 87 20.11 2.51 24.66
CA ASN A 87 20.70 1.89 25.86
C ASN A 87 21.59 2.85 26.68
N ASN A 88 21.95 4.03 26.16
CA ASN A 88 22.77 5.01 26.88
C ASN A 88 21.98 5.99 27.74
N ARG A 89 20.64 5.90 27.78
CA ARG A 89 19.77 6.84 28.51
C ARG A 89 19.31 6.34 29.87
N SER A 90 20.23 5.76 30.64
CA SER A 90 20.02 5.52 32.07
C SER A 90 21.32 5.80 32.81
N LYS A 91 21.52 7.06 33.20
CA LYS A 91 22.46 7.44 34.26
C LYS A 91 21.90 8.61 35.04
#